data_AF-A0A1V6JD01-F1
#
_entry.id   AF-A0A1V6JD01-F1
#
_cell.length_a   1.000
_cell.length_b   1.000
_cell.length_c   1.000
_cell.angle_alpha   90.00
_cell.angle_beta   90.00
_cell.angle_gamma   90.00
#
_symmetry.space_group_name_H-M   'P 1'
#
loop_
_entity.id
_entity.type
_entity.pdbx_description
1 polymer ?
#
loop_
_entity_poly.entity_id
_entity_poly.type
_entity_poly.pdbx_seq_one_letter_code
_entity_poly.pdbx_strand_id
1 'polypeptide(L)'
;MPADAVARLTEEIAMLDAAGAVFDEAAVRAGDMTPVFFGSALNNFGVQLLLDFFLAHAPPPGPRKAGALVVPPQHDQFSGFIFKIQSNMDPQHRDQIAFLRICSGVFQRDMKATHPRTGKVIRLSNSRKLFARDRETVDEAYPGDVIGLVGHPEFGIGDTLTADPAIVYDPLPQFAAECFAWLHHASPAQFKRFRAGLDHLLQEGAVQTFTLPDSGSRAPLLGAVGPLQFEVLQYRLENEYGAVTRREAAPWTILRWVDPAGEPVSPTMLPSSCRLAFDTANRPVALFSADWELKFFQEKNPRVILQRLPPA
;
A
#
# COMPACT_ATOMS: atom_id res chain seq x y z
N MET A 1 25.10 -23.45 33.33
CA MET A 1 24.91 -24.12 32.03
C MET A 1 25.70 -25.42 32.04
N PRO A 2 25.26 -26.46 31.31
CA PRO A 2 26.04 -27.68 31.08
C PRO A 2 27.41 -27.36 30.44
N ALA A 3 28.45 -28.13 30.77
CA ALA A 3 29.83 -27.85 30.34
C ALA A 3 30.02 -27.96 28.81
N ASP A 4 29.32 -28.89 28.18
CA ASP A 4 29.23 -29.06 26.73
C ASP A 4 28.59 -27.85 26.04
N ALA A 5 27.53 -27.29 26.62
CA ALA A 5 26.88 -26.10 26.08
C ALA A 5 27.79 -24.86 26.15
N VAL A 6 28.60 -24.73 27.22
CA VAL A 6 29.59 -23.63 27.34
C VAL A 6 30.72 -23.79 26.32
N ALA A 7 31.23 -25.01 26.13
CA ALA A 7 32.26 -25.28 25.13
C ALA A 7 31.78 -24.92 23.71
N ARG A 8 30.57 -25.37 23.34
CA ARG A 8 29.98 -25.07 22.03
C ARG A 8 29.76 -23.57 21.84
N LEU A 9 29.21 -22.87 22.84
CA LEU A 9 29.01 -21.42 22.77
C LEU A 9 30.33 -20.68 22.56
N THR A 10 31.40 -21.12 23.23
CA THR A 10 32.73 -20.50 23.11
C THR A 10 33.28 -20.68 21.70
N GLU A 11 33.12 -21.87 21.11
CA GLU A 11 33.52 -22.15 19.72
C GLU A 11 32.70 -21.31 18.72
N GLU A 12 31.38 -21.24 18.89
CA GLU A 12 30.48 -20.46 18.04
C GLU A 12 30.84 -18.95 18.09
N ILE A 13 31.16 -18.40 19.26
CA ILE A 13 31.63 -17.01 19.40
C ILE A 13 32.99 -16.81 18.71
N ALA A 14 33.94 -17.73 18.89
CA ALA A 14 35.24 -17.63 18.23
C ALA A 14 35.13 -17.65 16.69
N MET A 15 34.15 -18.39 16.15
CA MET A 15 33.84 -18.36 14.72
C MET A 15 33.29 -17.00 14.27
N LEU A 16 32.41 -16.38 15.08
CA LEU A 16 31.88 -15.04 14.81
C LEU A 16 32.99 -13.98 14.87
N ASP A 17 33.94 -14.08 15.80
CA ASP A 17 35.07 -13.15 15.86
C ASP A 17 36.00 -13.29 14.64
N ALA A 18 36.14 -14.49 14.07
CA ALA A 18 37.00 -14.75 12.93
C ALA A 18 36.35 -14.45 11.57
N ALA A 19 35.04 -14.67 11.42
CA ALA A 19 34.34 -14.61 10.13
C ALA A 19 33.00 -13.86 10.15
N GLY A 20 32.57 -13.35 11.30
CA GLY A 20 31.35 -12.58 11.46
C GLY A 20 31.48 -11.14 10.96
N ALA A 21 30.35 -10.55 10.58
CA ALA A 21 30.26 -9.12 10.31
C ALA A 21 30.27 -8.34 11.63
N VAL A 22 31.06 -7.27 11.68
CA VAL A 22 31.04 -6.31 12.79
C VAL A 22 29.89 -5.34 12.56
N PHE A 23 29.16 -4.99 13.63
CA PHE A 23 28.09 -4.01 13.56
C PHE A 23 28.59 -2.66 13.04
N ASP A 24 27.92 -2.14 12.00
CA ASP A 24 28.12 -0.82 11.44
C ASP A 24 26.78 -0.10 11.32
N GLU A 25 26.59 0.95 12.12
CA GLU A 25 25.35 1.71 12.15
C GLU A 25 25.04 2.40 10.80
N ALA A 26 26.06 2.85 10.06
CA ALA A 26 25.86 3.47 8.75
C ALA A 26 25.36 2.45 7.73
N ALA A 27 25.94 1.24 7.72
CA ALA A 27 25.49 0.14 6.87
C ALA A 27 24.06 -0.30 7.20
N VAL A 28 23.68 -0.31 8.49
CA VAL A 28 22.30 -0.60 8.91
C VAL A 28 21.34 0.48 8.41
N ARG A 29 21.70 1.76 8.53
CA ARG A 29 20.87 2.87 8.03
C ARG A 29 20.74 2.88 6.50
N ALA A 30 21.73 2.36 5.77
CA ALA A 30 21.68 2.18 4.32
C ALA A 30 20.85 0.95 3.89
N GLY A 31 20.51 0.05 4.82
CA GLY A 31 19.82 -1.21 4.54
C GLY A 31 20.75 -2.33 4.06
N ASP A 32 22.06 -2.15 4.14
CA ASP A 32 23.08 -3.11 3.71
C ASP A 32 23.41 -4.14 4.81
N MET A 33 23.03 -3.86 6.06
CA MET A 33 23.28 -4.71 7.22
C MET A 33 22.03 -4.83 8.10
N THR A 34 21.80 -6.01 8.69
CA THR A 34 20.72 -6.25 9.65
C THR A 34 21.28 -6.82 10.96
N PRO A 35 21.15 -6.12 12.10
CA PRO A 35 21.52 -6.65 13.40
C PRO A 35 20.62 -7.85 13.78
N VAL A 36 21.21 -8.93 14.28
CA VAL A 36 20.49 -10.18 14.59
C VAL A 36 20.43 -10.39 16.10
N PHE A 37 19.24 -10.68 16.61
CA PHE A 37 18.99 -10.99 18.02
C PHE A 37 18.40 -12.39 18.14
N PHE A 38 18.81 -13.13 19.17
CA PHE A 38 18.28 -14.45 19.48
C PHE A 38 17.40 -14.37 20.75
N GLY A 39 16.25 -15.01 20.71
CA GLY A 39 15.29 -14.98 21.81
C GLY A 39 14.08 -15.87 21.58
N SER A 40 13.14 -15.82 22.51
CA SER A 40 11.85 -16.49 22.41
C SER A 40 10.75 -15.52 22.81
N ALA A 41 10.01 -15.01 21.82
CA ALA A 41 8.91 -14.09 22.07
C ALA A 41 7.82 -14.71 22.96
N LEU A 42 7.53 -16.02 22.77
CA LEU A 42 6.55 -16.75 23.58
C LEU A 42 6.91 -16.77 25.07
N ASN A 43 8.21 -16.90 25.37
CA ASN A 43 8.72 -16.90 26.74
C ASN A 43 9.16 -15.51 27.22
N ASN A 44 8.91 -14.46 26.43
CA ASN A 44 9.38 -13.10 26.67
C ASN A 44 10.90 -13.02 26.98
N PHE A 45 11.70 -13.84 26.29
CA PHE A 45 13.16 -13.91 26.48
C PHE A 45 13.89 -13.25 25.30
N GLY A 46 14.84 -12.36 25.57
CA GLY A 46 15.62 -11.64 24.56
C GLY A 46 14.89 -10.46 23.90
N VAL A 47 13.58 -10.30 24.12
CA VAL A 47 12.77 -9.21 23.56
C VAL A 47 13.24 -7.84 24.05
N GLN A 48 13.62 -7.74 25.33
CA GLN A 48 14.14 -6.49 25.90
C GLN A 48 15.41 -6.03 25.17
N LEU A 49 16.35 -6.94 24.88
CA LEU A 49 17.60 -6.59 24.19
C LEU A 49 17.34 -6.02 22.79
N LEU A 50 16.39 -6.62 22.07
CA LEU A 50 15.93 -6.10 20.77
C LEU A 50 15.32 -4.71 20.92
N LEU A 51 14.46 -4.50 21.92
CA LEU A 51 13.78 -3.23 22.13
C LEU A 51 14.74 -2.11 22.55
N ASP A 52 15.66 -2.40 23.47
CA ASP A 52 16.67 -1.44 23.92
C ASP A 52 17.56 -1.00 22.76
N PHE A 53 17.99 -1.95 21.91
CA PHE A 53 18.73 -1.64 20.70
C PHE A 53 17.89 -0.84 19.69
N PHE A 54 16.63 -1.22 19.49
CA PHE A 54 15.71 -0.50 18.59
C PHE A 54 15.55 0.95 19.03
N LEU A 55 15.34 1.22 20.33
CA LEU A 55 15.18 2.58 20.85
C LEU A 55 16.46 3.41 20.68
N ALA A 56 17.63 2.80 20.79
CA ALA A 56 18.91 3.49 20.64
C ALA A 56 19.27 3.81 19.18
N HIS A 57 18.89 2.95 18.23
CA HIS A 57 19.39 3.01 16.85
C HIS A 57 18.32 3.26 15.78
N ALA A 58 17.03 3.14 16.09
CA ALA A 58 15.98 3.41 15.11
C ALA A 58 16.01 4.88 14.68
N PRO A 59 15.84 5.16 13.37
CA PRO A 59 15.87 6.53 12.90
C PRO A 59 14.64 7.30 13.41
N PRO A 60 14.80 8.57 13.82
CA PRO A 60 13.67 9.45 14.04
C PRO A 60 12.91 9.70 12.74
N PRO A 61 11.72 10.32 12.77
CA PRO A 61 11.02 10.78 11.58
C PRO A 61 11.98 11.55 10.65
N GLY A 62 12.07 11.12 9.39
CA GLY A 62 12.94 11.72 8.39
C GLY A 62 12.20 12.64 7.41
N PRO A 63 12.93 13.45 6.64
CA PRO A 63 12.34 14.32 5.62
C PRO A 63 11.64 13.52 4.52
N ARG A 64 10.61 14.12 3.90
CA ARG A 64 9.82 13.53 2.82
C ARG A 64 9.80 14.43 1.60
N LYS A 65 9.85 13.83 0.40
CA LYS A 65 9.78 14.55 -0.87
C LYS A 65 8.33 14.89 -1.23
N ALA A 66 8.14 16.12 -1.66
CA ALA A 66 6.90 16.67 -2.17
C ALA A 66 7.19 17.32 -3.53
N GLY A 67 7.24 16.51 -4.59
CA GLY A 67 7.76 16.94 -5.89
C GLY A 67 9.22 17.38 -5.81
N ALA A 68 9.49 18.64 -6.15
CA ALA A 68 10.83 19.23 -6.05
C ALA A 68 11.22 19.66 -4.61
N LEU A 69 10.25 19.70 -3.69
CA LEU A 69 10.47 20.13 -2.31
C LEU A 69 10.86 18.94 -1.43
N VAL A 70 11.70 19.19 -0.43
CA VAL A 70 12.00 18.24 0.64
C VAL A 70 11.49 18.85 1.94
N VAL A 71 10.45 18.25 2.51
CA VAL A 71 9.81 18.75 3.73
C VAL A 71 10.46 18.07 4.94
N PRO A 72 11.20 18.80 5.79
CA PRO A 72 11.75 18.26 7.02
C PRO A 72 10.65 18.10 8.10
N PRO A 73 10.82 17.17 9.05
CA PRO A 73 9.90 17.03 10.18
C PRO A 73 9.70 18.31 10.99
N GLN A 74 10.75 19.15 11.06
CA GLN A 74 10.74 20.42 11.80
C GLN A 74 10.01 21.55 11.07
N HIS A 75 9.48 21.32 9.86
CA HIS A 75 8.73 22.35 9.14
C HIS A 75 7.48 22.75 9.93
N ASP A 76 7.26 24.06 10.10
CA ASP A 76 6.25 24.61 11.01
C ASP A 76 4.81 24.25 10.61
N GLN A 77 4.55 24.17 9.31
CA GLN A 77 3.22 23.88 8.80
C GLN A 77 2.91 22.39 8.90
N PHE A 78 1.70 22.08 9.38
CA PHE A 78 1.17 20.72 9.40
C PHE A 78 1.12 20.15 7.99
N SER A 79 1.66 18.96 7.82
CA SER A 79 1.43 18.18 6.62
C SER A 79 1.54 16.68 6.90
N GLY A 80 0.80 15.90 6.14
CA GLY A 80 0.83 14.45 6.21
C GLY A 80 0.17 13.82 4.99
N PHE A 81 0.32 12.51 4.85
CA PHE A 81 -0.29 11.76 3.77
C PHE A 81 -1.05 10.54 4.27
N ILE A 82 -2.08 10.17 3.52
CA ILE A 82 -2.92 9.01 3.81
C ILE A 82 -2.24 7.78 3.20
N PHE A 83 -1.90 6.79 4.03
CA PHE A 83 -1.18 5.60 3.56
C PHE A 83 -2.00 4.31 3.62
N LYS A 84 -3.11 4.34 4.35
CA LYS A 84 -4.03 3.21 4.48
C LYS A 84 -5.43 3.75 4.65
N ILE A 85 -6.40 3.09 4.02
CA ILE A 85 -7.82 3.32 4.25
C ILE A 85 -8.43 2.00 4.67
N GLN A 86 -9.31 2.03 5.65
CA GLN A 86 -10.06 0.86 6.09
C GLN A 86 -11.53 1.24 6.21
N SER A 87 -12.36 0.59 5.40
CA SER A 87 -13.81 0.79 5.38
C SER A 87 -14.48 -0.19 6.35
N ASN A 88 -15.64 0.22 6.86
CA ASN A 88 -16.56 -0.62 7.60
C ASN A 88 -15.98 -1.24 8.89
N MET A 89 -15.28 -0.42 9.66
CA MET A 89 -14.76 -0.80 10.99
C MET A 89 -15.85 -0.90 12.08
N ASP A 90 -17.03 -0.36 11.82
CA ASP A 90 -18.22 -0.50 12.65
C ASP A 90 -19.39 -0.95 11.75
N PRO A 91 -19.92 -2.18 11.95
CA PRO A 91 -21.04 -2.70 11.17
C PRO A 91 -22.30 -1.82 11.17
N GLN A 92 -22.49 -1.00 12.21
CA GLN A 92 -23.68 -0.15 12.36
C GLN A 92 -23.58 1.17 11.59
N HIS A 93 -22.39 1.78 11.57
CA HIS A 93 -22.18 3.12 11.01
C HIS A 93 -21.46 3.10 9.66
N ARG A 94 -20.85 1.97 9.27
CA ARG A 94 -20.05 1.81 8.04
C ARG A 94 -18.97 2.88 7.91
N ASP A 95 -18.35 3.22 9.04
CA ASP A 95 -17.32 4.25 9.09
C ASP A 95 -16.09 3.82 8.28
N GLN A 96 -15.60 4.74 7.45
CA GLN A 96 -14.29 4.65 6.82
C GLN A 96 -13.28 5.44 7.65
N ILE A 97 -12.13 4.81 7.90
CA ILE A 97 -11.00 5.42 8.60
C ILE A 97 -9.84 5.56 7.62
N ALA A 98 -9.39 6.79 7.41
CA ALA A 98 -8.17 7.08 6.68
C ALA A 98 -7.01 7.27 7.67
N PHE A 99 -5.96 6.48 7.50
CA PHE A 99 -4.75 6.53 8.32
C PHE A 99 -3.77 7.51 7.70
N LEU A 100 -3.58 8.63 8.40
CA LEU A 100 -2.66 9.67 8.01
C LEU A 100 -1.37 9.57 8.82
N ARG A 101 -0.23 9.55 8.13
CA ARG A 101 1.09 9.72 8.72
C ARG A 101 1.43 11.21 8.71
N ILE A 102 1.71 11.77 9.89
CA ILE A 102 2.17 13.15 10.01
C ILE A 102 3.65 13.21 9.62
N CYS A 103 3.96 14.15 8.74
CA CYS A 103 5.29 14.35 8.18
C CYS A 103 5.94 15.64 8.68
N SER A 104 5.18 16.70 8.92
CA SER A 104 5.68 17.95 9.51
C SER A 104 4.60 18.68 10.28
N GLY A 105 5.03 19.66 11.08
CA GLY A 105 4.17 20.48 11.92
C GLY A 105 3.42 19.67 12.97
N VAL A 106 2.39 20.30 13.55
CA VAL A 106 1.61 19.71 14.63
C VAL A 106 0.16 19.58 14.19
N PHE A 107 -0.38 18.38 14.32
CA PHE A 107 -1.82 18.16 14.19
C PHE A 107 -2.52 18.68 15.43
N GLN A 108 -3.56 19.48 15.25
CA GLN A 108 -4.47 19.89 16.32
C GLN A 108 -5.89 19.51 15.93
N ARG A 109 -6.65 18.93 16.86
CA ARG A 109 -8.06 18.61 16.63
C ARG A 109 -8.80 19.86 16.16
N ASP A 110 -9.74 19.65 15.24
CA ASP A 110 -10.56 20.70 14.64
C ASP A 110 -9.80 21.72 13.76
N MET A 111 -8.50 21.49 13.51
CA MET A 111 -7.77 22.31 12.56
C MET A 111 -8.34 22.21 11.15
N LYS A 112 -8.07 23.24 10.34
CA LYS A 112 -8.35 23.22 8.90
C LYS A 112 -7.10 22.76 8.16
N ALA A 113 -7.26 21.81 7.26
CA ALA A 113 -6.23 21.38 6.33
C ALA A 113 -6.77 21.45 4.90
N THR A 114 -5.92 21.84 3.97
CA THR A 114 -6.19 21.77 2.54
C THR A 114 -5.94 20.35 2.05
N HIS A 115 -6.83 19.86 1.19
CA HIS A 115 -6.67 18.63 0.42
C HIS A 115 -6.32 18.98 -1.03
N PRO A 116 -5.02 19.03 -1.40
CA PRO A 116 -4.58 19.61 -2.66
C PRO A 116 -5.21 18.95 -3.89
N ARG A 117 -5.40 17.62 -3.89
CA ARG A 117 -6.04 16.89 -5.01
C ARG A 117 -7.45 17.42 -5.34
N THR A 118 -8.21 17.85 -4.34
CA THR A 118 -9.57 18.38 -4.54
C THR A 118 -9.65 19.90 -4.45
N GLY A 119 -8.58 20.56 -3.99
CA GLY A 119 -8.54 22.00 -3.70
C GLY A 119 -9.42 22.44 -2.52
N LYS A 120 -10.04 21.50 -1.78
CA LYS A 120 -10.97 21.81 -0.69
C LYS A 120 -10.24 21.98 0.63
N VAL A 121 -10.73 22.90 1.45
CA VAL A 121 -10.35 23.03 2.86
C VAL A 121 -11.30 22.19 3.71
N ILE A 122 -10.73 21.30 4.52
CA ILE A 122 -11.44 20.30 5.31
C ILE A 122 -11.11 20.52 6.78
N ARG A 123 -12.12 20.39 7.64
CA ARG A 123 -11.94 20.44 9.09
C ARG A 123 -11.68 19.05 9.64
N LEU A 124 -10.54 18.85 10.30
CA LEU A 124 -10.11 17.56 10.85
C LEU A 124 -10.60 17.40 12.30
N SER A 125 -11.91 17.20 12.46
CA SER A 125 -12.58 17.14 13.77
C SER A 125 -12.59 15.75 14.40
N ASN A 126 -12.73 14.70 13.59
CA ASN A 126 -12.89 13.32 14.03
C ASN A 126 -11.58 12.53 13.94
N SER A 127 -10.59 12.91 14.76
CA SER A 127 -9.30 12.23 14.88
C SER A 127 -9.30 11.18 16.00
N ARG A 128 -8.85 9.97 15.67
CA ARG A 128 -8.64 8.88 16.63
C ARG A 128 -7.19 8.42 16.63
N LYS A 129 -6.59 8.20 17.80
CA LYS A 129 -5.36 7.42 17.96
C LYS A 129 -5.80 5.98 18.05
N LEU A 130 -5.14 5.12 17.29
CA LEU A 130 -5.31 3.69 17.42
C LEU A 130 -4.17 3.18 18.30
N PHE A 131 -4.35 3.26 19.61
CA PHE A 131 -3.51 2.57 20.59
C PHE A 131 -4.22 1.27 20.98
N ALA A 132 -3.70 0.14 20.52
CA ALA A 132 -4.22 -1.19 20.83
C ALA A 132 -5.73 -1.34 20.49
N ARG A 133 -6.55 -1.81 21.44
CA ARG A 133 -8.00 -2.04 21.25
C ARG A 133 -8.86 -0.80 21.50
N ASP A 134 -8.30 0.24 22.12
CA ASP A 134 -9.03 1.41 22.57
C ASP A 134 -8.93 2.57 21.57
N ARG A 135 -10.06 3.23 21.34
CA ARG A 135 -10.19 4.35 20.41
C ARG A 135 -10.19 5.63 21.23
N GLU A 136 -9.02 6.23 21.40
CA GLU A 136 -8.90 7.52 22.09
C GLU A 136 -8.93 8.68 21.11
N THR A 137 -9.61 9.76 21.50
CA THR A 137 -9.61 11.01 20.73
C THR A 137 -8.25 11.66 20.85
N VAL A 138 -7.69 12.12 19.72
CA VAL A 138 -6.39 12.80 19.70
C VAL A 138 -6.61 14.28 19.59
N ASP A 139 -6.18 15.01 20.60
CA ASP A 139 -6.15 16.48 20.58
C ASP A 139 -4.91 17.01 19.83
N GLU A 140 -3.75 16.37 20.00
CA GLU A 140 -2.48 16.78 19.40
C GLU A 140 -1.63 15.59 18.95
N ALA A 141 -0.94 15.71 17.81
CA ALA A 141 0.00 14.70 17.31
C ALA A 141 1.15 15.31 16.49
N TYR A 142 2.28 14.61 16.46
CA TYR A 142 3.58 15.13 15.99
C TYR A 142 4.10 14.37 14.76
N PRO A 143 5.11 14.90 14.04
CA PRO A 143 5.75 14.17 12.93
C PRO A 143 6.24 12.81 13.43
N GLY A 144 5.85 11.73 12.75
CA GLY A 144 6.06 10.38 13.28
C GLY A 144 4.78 9.68 13.72
N ASP A 145 3.78 10.43 14.15
CA ASP A 145 2.52 9.84 14.58
C ASP A 145 1.65 9.41 13.39
N VAL A 146 0.80 8.42 13.66
CA VAL A 146 -0.27 8.00 12.76
C VAL A 146 -1.61 8.29 13.44
N ILE A 147 -2.47 9.04 12.76
CA ILE A 147 -3.82 9.35 13.21
C ILE A 147 -4.86 8.75 12.26
N GLY A 148 -5.99 8.30 12.79
CA GLY A 148 -7.15 7.86 12.02
C GLY A 148 -8.15 9.00 11.87
N LEU A 149 -8.48 9.37 10.64
CA LEU A 149 -9.51 10.36 10.32
C LEU A 149 -10.79 9.63 9.88
N VAL A 150 -11.92 9.95 10.51
CA VAL A 150 -13.20 9.29 10.25
C VAL A 150 -14.18 10.22 9.54
N GLY A 151 -14.93 9.68 8.57
CA GLY A 151 -16.05 10.40 7.94
C GLY A 151 -15.69 11.22 6.70
N HIS A 152 -14.57 10.89 6.05
CA HIS A 152 -14.08 11.57 4.85
C HIS A 152 -13.97 10.60 3.66
N PRO A 153 -15.11 10.21 3.04
CA PRO A 153 -15.13 9.27 1.91
C PRO A 153 -14.41 9.79 0.66
N GLU A 154 -14.15 11.10 0.59
CA GLU A 154 -13.40 11.72 -0.48
C GLU A 154 -11.89 11.41 -0.43
N PHE A 155 -11.37 10.85 0.67
CA PHE A 155 -9.97 10.53 0.82
C PHE A 155 -9.56 9.26 0.07
N GLY A 156 -8.37 9.30 -0.51
CA GLY A 156 -7.72 8.21 -1.20
C GLY A 156 -6.31 7.93 -0.64
N ILE A 157 -5.81 6.74 -0.91
CA ILE A 157 -4.43 6.37 -0.57
C ILE A 157 -3.47 7.25 -1.39
N GLY A 158 -2.47 7.81 -0.72
CA GLY A 158 -1.50 8.76 -1.27
C GLY A 158 -1.93 10.23 -1.16
N ASP A 159 -3.17 10.53 -0.75
CA ASP A 159 -3.60 11.92 -0.61
C ASP A 159 -2.79 12.66 0.45
N THR A 160 -2.42 13.90 0.13
CA THR A 160 -1.79 14.83 1.08
C THR A 160 -2.86 15.69 1.76
N LEU A 161 -2.72 15.90 3.06
CA LEU A 161 -3.44 16.92 3.82
C LEU A 161 -2.42 17.87 4.46
N THR A 162 -2.62 19.17 4.28
CA THR A 162 -1.59 20.17 4.62
C THR A 162 -2.18 21.52 4.99
N ALA A 163 -1.52 22.27 5.87
CA ALA A 163 -1.81 23.68 6.12
C ALA A 163 -1.23 24.59 5.02
N ASP A 164 -0.20 24.13 4.30
CA ASP A 164 0.40 24.80 3.14
C ASP A 164 0.08 24.05 1.84
N PRO A 165 -0.78 24.60 0.96
CA PRO A 165 -1.16 23.96 -0.31
C PRO A 165 0.00 23.69 -1.28
N ALA A 166 1.18 24.30 -1.08
CA ALA A 166 2.37 24.00 -1.88
C ALA A 166 2.97 22.61 -1.59
N ILE A 167 2.64 22.02 -0.43
CA ILE A 167 3.11 20.69 -0.04
C ILE A 167 2.18 19.63 -0.64
N VAL A 168 2.69 18.88 -1.61
CA VAL A 168 2.03 17.70 -2.18
C VAL A 168 3.03 16.56 -2.20
N TYR A 169 2.86 15.58 -1.31
CA TYR A 169 3.74 14.43 -1.22
C TYR A 169 3.67 13.54 -2.45
N ASP A 170 4.81 12.93 -2.79
CA ASP A 170 4.87 11.98 -3.89
C ASP A 170 3.91 10.80 -3.63
N PRO A 171 3.24 10.30 -4.67
CA PRO A 171 2.30 9.20 -4.54
C PRO A 171 3.01 7.94 -4.00
N LEU A 172 2.27 7.15 -3.22
CA LEU A 172 2.77 5.88 -2.74
C LEU A 172 2.96 4.90 -3.91
N PRO A 173 4.01 4.07 -3.86
CA PRO A 173 4.27 3.13 -4.94
C PRO A 173 3.09 2.16 -5.07
N GLN A 174 2.55 2.08 -6.28
CA GLN A 174 1.55 1.09 -6.64
C GLN A 174 2.26 -0.14 -7.17
N PHE A 175 2.01 -1.28 -6.54
CA PHE A 175 2.59 -2.56 -6.97
C PHE A 175 1.81 -3.14 -8.15
N ALA A 176 2.51 -3.72 -9.12
CA ALA A 176 1.88 -4.43 -10.23
C ALA A 176 1.10 -5.65 -9.70
N ALA A 177 -0.10 -5.87 -10.22
CA ALA A 177 -0.84 -7.10 -9.96
C ALA A 177 -0.16 -8.30 -10.64
N GLU A 178 -0.15 -9.43 -9.94
CA GLU A 178 0.43 -10.71 -10.39
C GLU A 178 -0.63 -11.79 -10.58
N CYS A 179 -1.84 -11.58 -10.05
CA CYS A 179 -2.98 -12.47 -10.20
C CYS A 179 -4.19 -11.66 -10.68
N PHE A 180 -4.97 -12.22 -11.61
CA PHE A 180 -6.14 -11.57 -12.18
C PHE A 180 -7.37 -12.45 -12.07
N ALA A 181 -8.52 -11.83 -11.80
CA ALA A 181 -9.79 -12.53 -11.75
C ALA A 181 -10.96 -11.65 -12.14
N TRP A 182 -11.92 -12.23 -12.84
CA TRP A 182 -13.24 -11.67 -13.04
C TRP A 182 -14.09 -11.91 -11.79
N LEU A 183 -14.78 -10.88 -11.32
CA LEU A 183 -15.67 -11.00 -10.18
C LEU A 183 -17.13 -10.84 -10.61
N HIS A 184 -17.88 -11.92 -10.51
CA HIS A 184 -19.30 -11.95 -10.86
C HIS A 184 -20.17 -11.82 -9.61
N HIS A 185 -21.31 -11.15 -9.73
CA HIS A 185 -22.36 -11.19 -8.71
C HIS A 185 -23.21 -12.45 -8.89
N ALA A 186 -23.66 -13.06 -7.79
CA ALA A 186 -24.43 -14.31 -7.87
C ALA A 186 -25.86 -14.14 -8.41
N SER A 187 -26.48 -12.97 -8.22
CA SER A 187 -27.85 -12.72 -8.69
C SER A 187 -28.10 -11.23 -9.01
N PRO A 188 -28.93 -10.90 -10.02
CA PRO A 188 -29.25 -9.52 -10.36
C PRO A 188 -29.84 -8.71 -9.19
N ALA A 189 -30.57 -9.35 -8.28
CA ALA A 189 -31.14 -8.72 -7.09
C ALA A 189 -30.09 -8.13 -6.15
N GLN A 190 -28.89 -8.73 -6.11
CA GLN A 190 -27.78 -8.29 -5.26
C GLN A 190 -26.88 -7.24 -5.94
N PHE A 191 -27.09 -6.92 -7.22
CA PHE A 191 -26.19 -6.09 -8.02
C PHE A 191 -25.91 -4.72 -7.40
N LYS A 192 -26.93 -4.05 -6.85
CA LYS A 192 -26.76 -2.74 -6.17
C LYS A 192 -25.85 -2.84 -4.95
N ARG A 193 -26.01 -3.90 -4.15
CA ARG A 193 -25.19 -4.14 -2.94
C ARG A 193 -23.77 -4.53 -3.32
N PHE A 194 -23.63 -5.42 -4.31
CA PHE A 194 -22.35 -5.81 -4.90
C PHE A 194 -21.55 -4.59 -5.37
N ARG A 195 -22.18 -3.73 -6.19
CA ARG A 195 -21.51 -2.54 -6.73
C ARG A 195 -21.07 -1.59 -5.61
N ALA A 196 -21.98 -1.25 -4.69
CA ALA A 196 -21.65 -0.36 -3.57
C ALA A 196 -20.52 -0.92 -2.69
N GLY A 197 -20.57 -2.23 -2.37
CA GLY A 197 -19.53 -2.87 -1.57
C GLY A 197 -18.19 -2.96 -2.30
N LEU A 198 -18.21 -3.28 -3.60
CA LEU A 198 -17.00 -3.33 -4.41
C LEU A 198 -16.35 -1.96 -4.51
N ASP A 199 -17.13 -0.91 -4.79
CA ASP A 199 -16.64 0.47 -4.87
C ASP A 199 -15.98 0.89 -3.54
N HIS A 200 -16.59 0.57 -2.39
CA HIS A 200 -16.01 0.86 -1.07
C HIS A 200 -14.73 0.08 -0.76
N LEU A 201 -14.67 -1.20 -1.13
CA LEU A 201 -13.51 -2.04 -0.84
C LEU A 201 -12.34 -1.76 -1.78
N LEU A 202 -12.62 -1.32 -3.02
CA LEU A 202 -11.60 -0.87 -3.96
C LEU A 202 -10.88 0.40 -3.47
N GLN A 203 -11.56 1.28 -2.72
CA GLN A 203 -10.93 2.46 -2.12
C GLN A 203 -9.84 2.12 -1.11
N GLU A 204 -9.87 0.94 -0.51
CA GLU A 204 -8.82 0.48 0.41
C GLU A 204 -7.53 0.08 -0.30
N GLY A 205 -7.52 0.03 -1.63
CA GLY A 205 -6.34 -0.29 -2.44
C GLY A 205 -5.86 -1.75 -2.32
N ALA A 206 -6.62 -2.62 -1.65
CA ALA A 206 -6.26 -4.03 -1.48
C ALA A 206 -6.29 -4.81 -2.81
N VAL A 207 -7.16 -4.42 -3.73
CA VAL A 207 -7.25 -4.96 -5.09
C VAL A 207 -7.43 -3.82 -6.08
N GLN A 208 -6.90 -4.00 -7.27
CA GLN A 208 -6.97 -3.04 -8.37
C GLN A 208 -8.07 -3.47 -9.34
N THR A 209 -8.71 -2.51 -10.02
CA THR A 209 -9.68 -2.81 -11.08
C THR A 209 -9.15 -2.33 -12.43
N PHE A 210 -9.48 -3.11 -13.46
CA PHE A 210 -9.05 -2.88 -14.83
C PHE A 210 -10.24 -2.92 -15.78
N THR A 211 -10.23 -2.01 -16.75
CA THR A 211 -11.25 -1.93 -17.80
C THR A 211 -10.68 -2.46 -19.11
N LEU A 212 -11.38 -3.41 -19.74
CA LEU A 212 -11.04 -3.90 -21.07
C LEU A 212 -11.99 -3.23 -22.09
N PRO A 213 -11.49 -2.46 -23.07
CA PRO A 213 -12.34 -1.80 -24.06
C PRO A 213 -13.21 -2.77 -24.86
N ASP A 214 -12.65 -3.95 -25.17
CA ASP A 214 -13.28 -4.94 -26.05
C ASP A 214 -14.04 -6.03 -25.28
N SER A 215 -14.19 -5.91 -23.96
CA SER A 215 -14.92 -6.93 -23.19
C SER A 215 -16.42 -6.69 -23.28
N GLY A 216 -17.16 -7.62 -23.90
CA GLY A 216 -18.62 -7.69 -23.79
C GLY A 216 -19.12 -8.09 -22.39
N SER A 217 -18.20 -8.43 -21.47
CA SER A 217 -18.49 -8.76 -20.09
C SER A 217 -18.71 -7.49 -19.25
N ARG A 218 -19.76 -7.50 -18.43
CA ARG A 218 -20.00 -6.45 -17.41
C ARG A 218 -19.31 -6.77 -16.08
N ALA A 219 -18.65 -7.92 -15.96
CA ALA A 219 -17.92 -8.27 -14.75
C ALA A 219 -16.62 -7.46 -14.67
N PRO A 220 -16.31 -6.81 -13.54
CA PRO A 220 -15.04 -6.12 -13.36
C PRO A 220 -13.86 -7.11 -13.39
N LEU A 221 -12.80 -6.76 -14.11
CA LEU A 221 -11.51 -7.42 -13.97
C LEU A 221 -10.81 -6.85 -12.75
N LEU A 222 -10.39 -7.72 -11.85
CA LEU A 222 -9.62 -7.37 -10.67
C LEU A 222 -8.20 -7.91 -10.78
N GLY A 223 -7.23 -7.15 -10.28
CA GLY A 223 -5.85 -7.59 -10.11
C GLY A 223 -5.38 -7.44 -8.68
N ALA A 224 -4.57 -8.40 -8.23
CA ALA A 224 -4.03 -8.48 -6.89
C ALA A 224 -2.55 -8.89 -6.95
N VAL A 225 -1.78 -8.56 -5.92
CA VAL A 225 -0.41 -9.08 -5.75
C VAL A 225 -0.46 -10.55 -5.34
N GLY A 226 -1.47 -10.95 -4.55
CA GLY A 226 -1.65 -12.33 -4.13
C GLY A 226 -3.10 -12.80 -4.17
N PRO A 227 -3.35 -14.11 -4.37
CA PRO A 227 -4.70 -14.66 -4.53
C PRO A 227 -5.58 -14.52 -3.29
N LEU A 228 -4.98 -14.49 -2.08
CA LEU A 228 -5.68 -14.29 -0.81
C LEU A 228 -6.46 -12.96 -0.78
N GLN A 229 -6.00 -11.93 -1.48
CA GLN A 229 -6.69 -10.64 -1.52
C GLN A 229 -8.08 -10.76 -2.18
N PHE A 230 -8.25 -11.66 -3.15
CA PHE A 230 -9.56 -11.95 -3.71
C PHE A 230 -10.47 -12.68 -2.71
N GLU A 231 -9.93 -13.63 -1.95
CA GLU A 231 -10.70 -14.38 -0.95
C GLU A 231 -11.18 -13.46 0.18
N VAL A 232 -10.31 -12.57 0.66
CA VAL A 232 -10.68 -11.52 1.63
C VAL A 232 -11.74 -10.60 1.04
N LEU A 233 -11.61 -10.18 -0.22
CA LEU A 233 -12.61 -9.34 -0.88
C LEU A 233 -13.98 -10.03 -0.96
N GLN A 234 -14.02 -11.29 -1.40
CA GLN A 234 -15.27 -12.06 -1.48
C GLN A 234 -15.91 -12.24 -0.10
N TYR A 235 -15.11 -12.60 0.91
CA TYR A 235 -15.56 -12.74 2.29
C TYR A 235 -16.17 -11.43 2.82
N ARG A 236 -15.52 -10.29 2.57
CA ARG A 236 -16.03 -8.98 3.01
C ARG A 236 -17.29 -8.57 2.25
N LEU A 237 -17.35 -8.77 0.93
CA LEU A 237 -18.57 -8.49 0.15
C LEU A 237 -19.77 -9.28 0.66
N GLU A 238 -19.56 -10.55 1.01
CA GLU A 238 -20.61 -11.39 1.56
C GLU A 238 -21.03 -10.95 2.96
N ASN A 239 -20.07 -10.80 3.89
CA ASN A 239 -20.40 -10.52 5.30
C ASN A 239 -20.84 -9.08 5.55
N GLU A 240 -20.31 -8.11 4.82
CA GLU A 240 -20.57 -6.68 5.06
C GLU A 240 -21.71 -6.13 4.20
N TYR A 241 -21.88 -6.69 3.00
CA TYR A 241 -22.85 -6.19 2.01
C TYR A 241 -23.90 -7.23 1.64
N GLY A 242 -23.80 -8.47 2.13
CA GLY A 242 -24.72 -9.56 1.77
C GLY A 242 -24.66 -9.86 0.27
N ALA A 243 -23.51 -9.62 -0.37
CA ALA A 243 -23.30 -9.77 -1.79
C ALA A 243 -22.45 -11.02 -2.06
N VAL A 244 -23.12 -12.12 -2.40
CA VAL A 244 -22.45 -13.35 -2.78
C VAL A 244 -21.85 -13.19 -4.17
N THR A 245 -20.60 -13.62 -4.31
CA THR A 245 -19.82 -13.43 -5.53
C THR A 245 -19.22 -14.75 -6.02
N ARG A 246 -19.02 -14.83 -7.34
CA ARG A 246 -18.30 -15.93 -7.98
C ARG A 246 -17.04 -15.37 -8.64
N ARG A 247 -15.89 -15.89 -8.24
CA ARG A 247 -14.59 -15.60 -8.85
C ARG A 247 -14.35 -16.51 -10.05
N GLU A 248 -13.88 -15.93 -11.14
CA GLU A 248 -13.38 -16.65 -12.31
C GLU A 248 -11.95 -16.19 -12.57
N ALA A 249 -10.99 -17.11 -12.55
CA ALA A 249 -9.59 -16.76 -12.76
C ALA A 249 -9.39 -16.25 -14.21
N ALA A 250 -8.61 -15.18 -14.35
CA ALA A 250 -8.17 -14.70 -15.64
C ALA A 250 -6.76 -15.25 -15.96
N PRO A 251 -6.39 -15.42 -17.23
CA PRO A 251 -5.16 -16.12 -17.61
C PRO A 251 -3.88 -15.31 -17.41
N TRP A 252 -4.00 -14.01 -17.11
CA TRP A 252 -2.87 -13.11 -17.00
C TRP A 252 -2.17 -13.24 -15.65
N THR A 253 -0.84 -13.10 -15.69
CA THR A 253 0.03 -13.17 -14.51
C THR A 253 1.02 -11.99 -14.46
N ILE A 254 1.10 -11.22 -15.54
CA ILE A 254 2.06 -10.11 -15.67
C ILE A 254 1.33 -8.86 -16.16
N LEU A 255 1.55 -7.75 -15.45
CA LEU A 255 1.09 -6.42 -15.83
C LEU A 255 2.27 -5.51 -16.13
N ARG A 256 2.16 -4.73 -17.22
CA ARG A 256 3.04 -3.58 -17.47
C ARG A 256 2.23 -2.36 -17.84
N TRP A 257 2.56 -1.22 -17.24
CA TRP A 257 2.05 0.07 -17.72
C TRP A 257 2.75 0.45 -19.01
N VAL A 258 1.99 1.00 -19.96
CA VAL A 258 2.55 1.56 -21.19
C VAL A 258 2.93 3.00 -20.90
N ASP A 259 4.20 3.31 -21.05
CA ASP A 259 4.74 4.65 -20.81
C ASP A 259 4.42 5.57 -22.01
N PRO A 260 3.78 6.73 -21.78
CA PRO A 260 3.43 7.67 -22.83
C PRO A 260 4.65 8.28 -23.56
N ALA A 261 5.87 8.17 -23.03
CA ALA A 261 7.08 8.58 -23.72
C ALA A 261 7.44 7.66 -24.91
N GLY A 262 6.85 6.45 -24.96
CA GLY A 262 7.04 5.49 -26.05
C GLY A 262 5.93 5.50 -27.10
N GLU A 263 5.98 4.53 -28.00
CA GLU A 263 4.91 4.29 -28.98
C GLU A 263 3.66 3.69 -28.30
N PRO A 264 2.43 4.15 -28.64
CA PRO A 264 1.22 3.60 -28.05
C PRO A 264 1.01 2.14 -28.45
N VAL A 265 0.45 1.35 -27.53
CA VAL A 265 0.09 -0.06 -27.80
C VAL A 265 -1.33 -0.11 -28.34
N SER A 266 -1.51 -0.76 -29.49
CA SER A 266 -2.84 -1.13 -30.01
C SER A 266 -3.18 -2.59 -29.68
N PRO A 267 -4.46 -2.96 -29.60
CA PRO A 267 -4.87 -4.36 -29.40
C PRO A 267 -4.33 -5.32 -30.47
N THR A 268 -4.10 -4.84 -31.69
CA THR A 268 -3.59 -5.65 -32.82
C THR A 268 -2.10 -5.99 -32.71
N MET A 269 -1.34 -5.26 -31.90
CA MET A 269 0.08 -5.54 -31.64
C MET A 269 0.28 -6.70 -30.66
N LEU A 270 -0.72 -6.96 -29.83
CA LEU A 270 -0.63 -7.94 -28.74
C LEU A 270 -0.93 -9.37 -29.24
N PRO A 271 -0.25 -10.39 -28.69
CA PRO A 271 -0.62 -11.79 -28.89
C PRO A 271 -2.08 -12.07 -28.48
N SER A 272 -2.69 -13.13 -29.02
CA SER A 272 -4.10 -13.46 -28.79
C SER A 272 -4.45 -13.75 -27.32
N SER A 273 -3.48 -14.22 -26.54
CA SER A 273 -3.52 -14.47 -25.09
C SER A 273 -3.35 -13.22 -24.24
N CYS A 274 -2.84 -12.13 -24.82
CA CYS A 274 -2.57 -10.87 -24.14
C CYS A 274 -3.74 -9.89 -24.32
N ARG A 275 -3.86 -8.90 -23.44
CA ARG A 275 -4.90 -7.86 -23.55
C ARG A 275 -4.36 -6.50 -23.20
N LEU A 276 -4.87 -5.49 -23.91
CA LEU A 276 -4.78 -4.10 -23.50
C LEU A 276 -5.95 -3.82 -22.56
N ALA A 277 -5.65 -3.26 -21.40
CA ALA A 277 -6.62 -2.81 -20.42
C ALA A 277 -6.26 -1.41 -19.93
N PHE A 278 -7.11 -0.82 -19.10
CA PHE A 278 -6.93 0.50 -18.52
C PHE A 278 -7.11 0.42 -17.01
N ASP A 279 -6.22 1.04 -16.25
CA ASP A 279 -6.37 1.14 -14.80
C ASP A 279 -7.40 2.22 -14.41
N THR A 280 -7.58 2.45 -13.10
CA THR A 280 -8.53 3.43 -12.57
C THR A 280 -8.22 4.87 -12.94
N ALA A 281 -6.97 5.19 -13.29
CA ALA A 281 -6.54 6.49 -13.79
C ALA A 281 -6.62 6.57 -15.32
N ASN A 282 -7.26 5.60 -15.97
CA ASN A 282 -7.36 5.47 -17.42
C ASN A 282 -5.98 5.39 -18.13
N ARG A 283 -4.97 4.86 -17.44
CA ARG A 283 -3.65 4.61 -18.02
C ARG A 283 -3.63 3.25 -18.72
N PRO A 284 -3.07 3.15 -19.94
CA PRO A 284 -2.97 1.88 -20.66
C PRO A 284 -2.05 0.89 -19.93
N VAL A 285 -2.53 -0.33 -19.76
CA VAL A 285 -1.78 -1.47 -19.22
C VAL A 285 -1.85 -2.65 -20.18
N ALA A 286 -0.71 -3.29 -20.40
CA ALA A 286 -0.61 -4.54 -21.14
C ALA A 286 -0.56 -5.72 -20.17
N LEU A 287 -1.47 -6.68 -20.38
CA LEU A 287 -1.61 -7.90 -19.59
C LEU A 287 -1.06 -9.09 -20.40
N PHE A 288 -0.13 -9.84 -19.80
CA PHE A 288 0.51 -11.00 -20.40
C PHE A 288 0.25 -12.26 -19.55
N SER A 289 0.19 -13.41 -20.22
CA SER A 289 -0.05 -14.70 -19.54
C SER A 289 1.27 -15.37 -19.13
N ALA A 290 2.37 -15.05 -19.79
CA ALA A 290 3.70 -15.59 -19.49
C ALA A 290 4.85 -14.63 -19.85
N ASP A 291 6.01 -14.82 -19.21
CA ASP A 291 7.21 -13.99 -19.41
C ASP A 291 7.74 -14.00 -20.84
N TRP A 292 7.60 -15.13 -21.56
CA TRP A 292 8.07 -15.22 -22.94
C TRP A 292 7.25 -14.33 -23.88
N GLU A 293 5.95 -14.14 -23.62
CA GLU A 293 5.06 -13.26 -24.41
C GLU A 293 5.46 -11.79 -24.23
N LEU A 294 5.79 -11.41 -22.99
CA LEU A 294 6.32 -10.09 -22.67
C LEU A 294 7.63 -9.83 -23.43
N LYS A 295 8.60 -10.75 -23.35
CA LYS A 295 9.90 -10.61 -24.03
C LYS A 295 9.73 -10.52 -25.55
N PHE A 296 8.95 -11.42 -26.14
CA PHE A 296 8.65 -11.43 -27.57
C PHE A 296 8.00 -10.12 -28.03
N PHE A 297 7.05 -9.60 -27.25
CA PHE A 297 6.41 -8.32 -27.54
C PHE A 297 7.41 -7.16 -27.51
N GLN A 298 8.32 -7.12 -26.53
CA GLN A 298 9.35 -6.08 -26.42
C GLN A 298 10.36 -6.15 -27.57
N GLU A 299 10.78 -7.35 -27.97
CA GLU A 299 11.69 -7.55 -29.10
C GLU A 299 11.08 -7.08 -30.43
N LYS A 300 9.79 -7.37 -30.65
CA LYS A 300 9.08 -6.97 -31.88
C LYS A 300 8.72 -5.48 -31.89
N ASN A 301 8.53 -4.86 -30.73
CA ASN A 301 8.10 -3.47 -30.59
C ASN A 301 9.08 -2.66 -29.72
N PRO A 302 10.33 -2.46 -30.16
CA PRO A 302 11.38 -1.83 -29.34
C PRO A 302 11.12 -0.36 -28.98
N ARG A 303 10.16 0.29 -29.66
CA ARG A 303 9.74 1.67 -29.39
C ARG A 303 8.66 1.77 -28.31
N VAL A 304 8.03 0.65 -27.93
CA VAL A 304 7.06 0.62 -26.84
C VAL A 304 7.83 0.50 -25.52
N ILE A 305 7.58 1.43 -24.62
CA ILE A 305 8.19 1.43 -23.29
C ILE A 305 7.18 0.84 -22.30
N LEU A 306 7.57 -0.27 -21.66
CA LEU A 306 6.74 -0.98 -20.68
C LEU A 306 7.37 -0.89 -19.29
N GLN A 307 6.61 -0.40 -18.31
CA GLN A 307 7.08 -0.18 -16.95
C GLN A 307 6.40 -1.12 -15.94
N ARG A 308 7.12 -1.46 -14.87
CA ARG A 308 6.59 -2.24 -13.72
C ARG A 308 5.82 -1.39 -12.72
N LEU A 309 6.04 -0.09 -12.73
CA LEU A 309 5.32 0.87 -11.91
C LEU A 309 4.51 1.76 -12.84
N PRO A 310 3.42 2.36 -12.36
CA PRO A 310 2.72 3.36 -13.14
C PRO A 310 3.65 4.53 -13.47
N PRO A 311 3.54 5.12 -14.68
CA PRO A 311 4.23 6.36 -14.99
C PRO A 311 3.78 7.48 -14.05
N ALA A 312 4.72 8.37 -13.74
CA ALA A 312 4.52 9.55 -12.89
C ALA A 312 3.59 10.58 -13.53
#